data_AF-A0A2H9RNS6-F1
#
_entry.id   AF-A0A2H9RNS6-F1
#
_cell.length_a   1.000
_cell.length_b   1.000
_cell.length_c   1.000
_cell.angle_alpha   90.00
_cell.angle_beta   90.00
_cell.angle_gamma   90.00
#
_symmetry.space_group_name_H-M   'P 1'
#
loop_
_entity.id
_entity.type
_entity.pdbx_description
1 polymer ?
#
loop_
_entity_poly.entity_id
_entity_poly.type
_entity_poly.pdbx_seq_one_letter_code
_entity_poly.pdbx_strand_id
1 'polypeptide(L)'
;MLFALIAVFSLGFVSLMSQDAFAASPIVSAVANDPDDGDAVYSVGDTIVITFPGATNATASGTMSNTEFRANFTVATTDIDTADIVTGVWTSTSVLTLTVGTIAGVDPPTINTDTVNYNVASGNLFYAVNATAGGGGTEFAATPVTLTGDFGLFVAATVTSNGGGCTGDCEEPTLGVDNDGRRLVDDGFTYNDKSIDVERYFTPYPLVTVQVGKQNVAEFKIYDNSGLDKISHFELAFGLAQGESIGMSQAVINWDRTFDGIETVTLDDPEHVLDNVKVITSEGYCSDESQTKCLIVKITHTFRAPLDFNILGTNVWDAKRNAWQNYYNHGIEIMGDSLNPPKEHDGINKGHIYHLTETGKNTAVDDFGNSWSLDHGLWVMDYVTPEKIQDTSSIMTRTHSEFAKYKSTQADNAISYLLELCPSCLSPYADFEDSFSYDYPKRMDKSDMPLIQKLLSDEAILAEEKLLQLFEQIYPNMVFD
;
A
#
# COMPACT_ATOMS: atom_id res chain seq x y z
N MET A 1 -6.63 42.27 96.55
CA MET A 1 -5.61 41.21 96.67
C MET A 1 -5.91 40.18 95.61
N LEU A 2 -4.90 39.92 94.80
CA LEU A 2 -4.83 39.13 93.56
C LEU A 2 -5.58 37.78 93.62
N PHE A 3 -6.42 37.46 92.62
CA PHE A 3 -6.53 36.09 92.07
C PHE A 3 -7.02 36.16 90.63
N ALA A 4 -6.23 35.52 89.76
CA ALA A 4 -6.30 35.56 88.31
C ALA A 4 -7.50 34.77 87.75
N LEU A 5 -8.19 35.34 86.78
CA LEU A 5 -9.17 34.66 85.94
C LEU A 5 -8.46 34.20 84.66
N ILE A 6 -8.21 32.91 84.55
CA ILE A 6 -7.68 32.26 83.35
C ILE A 6 -8.84 32.13 82.36
N ALA A 7 -8.83 32.95 81.31
CA ALA A 7 -9.72 32.80 80.15
C ALA A 7 -9.05 31.84 79.15
N VAL A 8 -9.59 30.62 79.06
CA VAL A 8 -9.22 29.64 78.04
C VAL A 8 -9.90 30.05 76.72
N PHE A 9 -9.13 30.61 75.80
CA PHE A 9 -9.53 30.80 74.40
C PHE A 9 -9.43 29.44 73.69
N SER A 10 -10.57 28.77 73.50
CA SER A 10 -10.66 27.66 72.57
C SER A 10 -10.71 28.21 71.15
N LEU A 11 -9.58 28.14 70.44
CA LEU A 11 -9.53 28.33 68.99
C LEU A 11 -10.30 27.17 68.33
N GLY A 12 -11.57 27.38 68.05
CA GLY A 12 -12.31 26.55 67.12
C GLY A 12 -11.70 26.75 65.74
N PHE A 13 -10.93 25.76 65.27
CA PHE A 13 -10.61 25.61 63.86
C PHE A 13 -11.94 25.41 63.13
N VAL A 14 -12.48 26.50 62.58
CA VAL A 14 -13.44 26.38 61.47
C VAL A 14 -12.59 25.86 60.32
N SER A 15 -12.69 24.56 60.03
CA SER A 15 -12.31 24.05 58.73
C SER A 15 -13.14 24.82 57.71
N LEU A 16 -12.54 25.82 57.09
CA LEU A 16 -12.94 26.27 55.77
C LEU A 16 -12.78 25.05 54.86
N MET A 17 -13.78 24.19 54.83
CA MET A 17 -14.05 23.43 53.63
C MET A 17 -14.46 24.48 52.61
N SER A 18 -13.50 24.89 51.78
CA SER A 18 -13.88 25.40 50.48
C SER A 18 -14.73 24.29 49.87
N GLN A 19 -16.02 24.57 49.69
CA GLN A 19 -16.68 24.01 48.52
C GLN A 19 -15.89 24.59 47.36
N ASP A 20 -14.85 23.87 46.94
CA ASP A 20 -14.35 24.02 45.59
C ASP A 20 -15.54 23.64 44.73
N ALA A 21 -16.30 24.67 44.33
CA ALA A 21 -17.16 24.58 43.19
C ALA A 21 -16.22 24.14 42.07
N PHE A 22 -16.16 22.83 41.82
CA PHE A 22 -15.45 22.25 40.72
C PHE A 22 -16.05 22.90 39.48
N ALA A 23 -15.39 23.93 38.98
CA ALA A 23 -15.78 24.59 37.77
C ALA A 23 -15.82 23.51 36.69
N ALA A 24 -16.97 23.43 36.01
CA ALA A 24 -17.12 22.57 34.85
C ALA A 24 -15.91 22.78 33.94
N SER A 25 -15.07 21.75 33.83
CA SER A 25 -13.84 21.85 33.05
C SER A 25 -14.15 21.48 31.61
N PRO A 26 -13.63 22.24 30.63
CA PRO A 26 -13.93 21.99 29.23
C PRO A 26 -13.11 20.81 28.68
N ILE A 27 -13.40 20.42 27.43
CA ILE A 27 -12.50 19.61 26.62
C ILE A 27 -11.11 20.27 26.62
N VAL A 28 -10.04 19.47 26.67
CA VAL A 28 -8.65 19.97 26.68
C VAL A 28 -8.13 20.18 25.27
N SER A 29 -8.34 19.21 24.38
CA SER A 29 -7.83 19.25 23.01
C SER A 29 -8.72 18.43 22.07
N ALA A 30 -8.74 18.83 20.81
CA ALA A 30 -9.21 18.03 19.68
C ALA A 30 -8.13 18.07 18.59
N VAL A 31 -7.59 16.90 18.24
CA VAL A 31 -6.46 16.75 17.32
C VAL A 31 -6.85 15.80 16.20
N ALA A 32 -6.92 16.31 14.98
CA ALA A 32 -7.04 15.50 13.77
C ALA A 32 -5.70 14.84 13.43
N ASN A 33 -5.75 13.66 12.82
CA ASN A 33 -4.60 12.94 12.28
C ASN A 33 -5.06 11.95 11.21
N ASP A 34 -4.41 11.92 10.05
CA ASP A 34 -4.48 10.78 9.12
C ASP A 34 -3.47 9.71 9.56
N PRO A 35 -3.91 8.49 9.93
CA PRO A 35 -2.99 7.44 10.36
C PRO A 35 -1.97 6.99 9.32
N ASP A 36 -2.23 7.16 8.02
CA ASP A 36 -1.32 6.73 6.95
C ASP A 36 -0.51 7.85 6.30
N ASP A 37 -0.77 9.11 6.67
CA ASP A 37 -0.17 10.32 6.09
C ASP A 37 -0.20 10.29 4.54
N GLY A 38 -1.22 9.65 3.97
CA GLY A 38 -1.32 9.37 2.54
C GLY A 38 -1.73 10.59 1.73
N ASP A 39 -2.47 11.51 2.36
CA ASP A 39 -2.77 12.82 1.81
C ASP A 39 -2.88 13.90 2.91
N ALA A 40 -3.48 15.05 2.59
CA ALA A 40 -3.73 16.14 3.55
C ALA A 40 -5.21 16.53 3.57
N VAL A 41 -6.07 15.63 3.11
CA VAL A 41 -7.49 15.84 2.87
C VAL A 41 -8.27 15.03 3.89
N TYR A 42 -9.37 15.61 4.38
CA TYR A 42 -10.31 14.87 5.20
C TYR A 42 -10.86 13.65 4.43
N SER A 43 -10.47 12.45 4.85
CA SER A 43 -10.69 11.20 4.13
C SER A 43 -11.29 10.09 5.02
N VAL A 44 -11.61 8.95 4.43
CA VAL A 44 -12.07 7.76 5.17
C VAL A 44 -10.87 7.07 5.79
N GLY A 45 -10.86 6.92 7.12
CA GLY A 45 -9.73 6.37 7.87
C GLY A 45 -9.10 7.39 8.81
N ASP A 46 -9.24 8.67 8.50
CA ASP A 46 -8.81 9.78 9.34
C ASP A 46 -9.37 9.71 10.76
N THR A 47 -8.61 10.27 11.68
CA THR A 47 -8.93 10.24 13.10
C THR A 47 -9.02 11.61 13.73
N ILE A 48 -9.87 11.75 14.74
CA ILE A 48 -9.92 12.93 15.62
C ILE A 48 -9.84 12.46 17.06
N VAL A 49 -8.78 12.87 17.76
CA VAL A 49 -8.52 12.53 19.16
C VAL A 49 -8.99 13.67 20.06
N ILE A 50 -9.99 13.38 20.89
CA ILE A 50 -10.55 14.31 21.87
C ILE A 50 -10.02 13.93 23.26
N THR A 51 -9.35 14.88 23.92
CA THR A 51 -8.78 14.71 25.27
C THR A 51 -9.60 15.48 26.30
N PHE A 52 -9.94 14.80 27.40
CA PHE A 52 -10.62 15.37 28.55
C PHE A 52 -9.63 15.57 29.70
N PRO A 53 -9.84 16.56 30.59
CA PRO A 53 -8.90 16.86 31.68
C PRO A 53 -8.95 15.83 32.83
N GLY A 54 -9.85 14.85 32.75
CA GLY A 54 -9.99 13.79 33.74
C GLY A 54 -10.81 12.62 33.21
N ALA A 55 -10.91 11.56 34.01
CA ALA A 55 -11.71 10.38 33.67
C ALA A 55 -13.19 10.76 33.51
N THR A 56 -13.77 10.33 32.40
CA THR A 56 -15.19 10.45 32.09
C THR A 56 -15.95 9.21 32.60
N ASN A 57 -17.28 9.23 32.49
CA ASN A 57 -18.15 8.08 32.72
C ASN A 57 -18.09 7.00 31.61
N ALA A 58 -17.21 7.15 30.62
CA ALA A 58 -16.97 6.12 29.61
C ALA A 58 -16.18 4.92 30.18
N THR A 59 -16.41 3.75 29.60
CA THR A 59 -15.60 2.56 29.90
C THR A 59 -14.34 2.59 29.04
N ALA A 60 -13.16 2.31 29.62
CA ALA A 60 -11.95 2.13 28.82
C ALA A 60 -12.16 0.99 27.81
N SER A 61 -11.80 1.23 26.55
CA SER A 61 -12.09 0.36 25.39
C SER A 61 -13.57 0.25 25.02
N GLY A 62 -14.43 1.12 25.58
CA GLY A 62 -15.81 1.27 25.12
C GLY A 62 -15.85 1.89 23.72
N THR A 63 -16.85 1.51 22.94
CA THR A 63 -17.14 2.14 21.65
C THR A 63 -18.20 3.23 21.80
N MET A 64 -18.17 4.21 20.92
CA MET A 64 -19.17 5.27 20.78
C MET A 64 -19.71 5.21 19.35
N SER A 65 -21.02 5.08 19.21
CA SER A 65 -21.70 5.11 17.92
C SER A 65 -21.80 6.54 17.36
N ASN A 66 -21.99 6.67 16.04
CA ASN A 66 -22.22 7.97 15.39
C ASN A 66 -23.37 8.76 16.05
N THR A 67 -24.44 8.06 16.45
CA THR A 67 -25.59 8.67 17.14
C THR A 67 -25.20 9.24 18.51
N GLU A 68 -24.39 8.52 19.28
CA GLU A 68 -23.90 8.98 20.57
C GLU A 68 -22.92 10.14 20.43
N PHE A 69 -22.06 10.10 19.41
CA PHE A 69 -21.16 11.21 19.07
C PHE A 69 -21.97 12.48 18.81
N ARG A 70 -22.96 12.44 17.92
CA ARG A 70 -23.81 13.60 17.57
C ARG A 70 -24.68 14.11 18.72
N ALA A 71 -25.02 13.24 19.66
CA ALA A 71 -25.72 13.65 20.87
C ALA A 71 -24.79 14.43 21.83
N ASN A 72 -23.49 14.10 21.84
CA ASN A 72 -22.52 14.64 22.79
C ASN A 72 -21.68 15.82 22.27
N PHE A 73 -21.43 15.89 20.97
CA PHE A 73 -20.50 16.83 20.37
C PHE A 73 -21.09 17.55 19.17
N THR A 74 -20.57 18.75 18.91
CA THR A 74 -20.79 19.50 17.67
C THR A 74 -19.44 20.05 17.18
N VAL A 75 -19.10 19.83 15.93
CA VAL A 75 -17.92 20.30 15.21
C VAL A 75 -18.32 21.37 14.20
N ALA A 76 -18.53 22.59 14.70
CA ALA A 76 -18.77 23.80 13.90
C ALA A 76 -19.79 23.68 12.75
N THR A 77 -20.78 22.77 12.83
CA THR A 77 -21.79 22.51 11.77
C THR A 77 -21.24 21.94 10.46
N THR A 78 -20.08 21.29 10.51
CA THR A 78 -19.45 20.60 9.37
C THR A 78 -20.16 19.28 9.04
N ASP A 79 -19.76 18.64 7.95
CA ASP A 79 -20.35 17.35 7.54
C ASP A 79 -20.21 16.25 8.59
N ILE A 80 -19.19 16.31 9.43
CA ILE A 80 -19.02 15.36 10.54
C ILE A 80 -20.19 15.39 11.54
N ASP A 81 -20.88 16.54 11.64
CA ASP A 81 -22.07 16.71 12.49
C ASP A 81 -23.37 16.30 11.81
N THR A 82 -23.42 16.26 10.48
CA THR A 82 -24.67 16.19 9.71
C THR A 82 -24.73 15.05 8.70
N ALA A 83 -23.69 14.81 7.91
CA ALA A 83 -23.68 13.85 6.79
C ALA A 83 -22.79 12.62 7.04
N ASP A 84 -21.65 12.78 7.70
CA ASP A 84 -20.63 11.72 7.75
C ASP A 84 -20.87 10.68 8.83
N ILE A 85 -20.31 9.48 8.63
CA ILE A 85 -20.39 8.42 9.63
C ILE A 85 -19.06 8.35 10.35
N VAL A 86 -19.08 8.64 11.66
CA VAL A 86 -17.93 8.45 12.54
C VAL A 86 -18.19 7.36 13.57
N THR A 87 -17.14 6.66 13.95
CA THR A 87 -17.16 5.70 15.06
C THR A 87 -16.08 6.08 16.07
N GLY A 88 -16.40 6.00 17.35
CA GLY A 88 -15.48 6.36 18.42
C GLY A 88 -15.01 5.14 19.21
N VAL A 89 -13.77 5.17 19.66
CA VAL A 89 -13.20 4.21 20.61
C VAL A 89 -12.52 4.97 21.75
N TRP A 90 -12.88 4.63 22.98
CA TRP A 90 -12.24 5.16 24.18
C TRP A 90 -10.91 4.42 24.40
N THR A 91 -9.79 5.06 24.09
CA THR A 91 -8.45 4.50 24.34
C THR A 91 -8.10 4.53 25.83
N SER A 92 -8.67 5.48 26.57
CA SER A 92 -8.69 5.52 28.02
C SER A 92 -10.00 6.16 28.51
N THR A 93 -10.23 6.25 29.82
CA THR A 93 -11.42 6.95 30.34
C THR A 93 -11.39 8.47 30.10
N SER A 94 -10.27 9.03 29.64
CA SER A 94 -10.10 10.48 29.38
C SER A 94 -9.71 10.80 27.93
N VAL A 95 -9.67 9.81 27.03
CA VAL A 95 -9.29 10.01 25.62
C VAL A 95 -10.23 9.21 24.72
N LEU A 96 -10.88 9.92 23.79
CA LEU A 96 -11.75 9.37 22.77
C LEU A 96 -11.08 9.56 21.41
N THR A 97 -10.91 8.48 20.65
CA THR A 97 -10.45 8.52 19.27
C THR A 97 -11.65 8.26 18.36
N LEU A 98 -11.99 9.24 17.53
CA LEU A 98 -12.98 9.11 16.47
C LEU A 98 -12.28 8.67 15.19
N THR A 99 -12.92 7.82 14.41
CA THR A 99 -12.47 7.38 13.07
C THR A 99 -13.58 7.67 12.07
N VAL A 100 -13.20 8.31 10.96
CA VAL A 100 -14.09 8.63 9.85
C VAL A 100 -14.35 7.37 9.03
N GLY A 101 -15.61 6.98 8.93
CA GLY A 101 -16.04 5.78 8.22
C GLY A 101 -16.58 6.06 6.81
N THR A 102 -17.35 7.13 6.62
CA THR A 102 -17.87 7.52 5.30
C THR A 102 -18.00 9.03 5.19
N ILE A 103 -17.65 9.57 4.02
CA ILE A 103 -17.85 10.98 3.66
C ILE A 103 -19.07 11.08 2.75
N ALA A 104 -20.04 11.92 3.11
CA ALA A 104 -21.30 12.05 2.38
C ALA A 104 -21.73 13.49 2.10
N GLY A 105 -21.03 14.49 2.64
CA GLY A 105 -21.32 15.90 2.40
C GLY A 105 -20.31 16.64 1.51
N VAL A 106 -20.35 17.97 1.54
CA VAL A 106 -19.51 18.89 0.73
C VAL A 106 -18.68 19.90 1.55
N ASP A 107 -18.90 19.96 2.86
CA ASP A 107 -18.31 20.88 3.84
C ASP A 107 -17.48 20.09 4.89
N PRO A 108 -16.28 19.56 4.52
CA PRO A 108 -15.42 18.83 5.44
C PRO A 108 -14.87 19.74 6.56
N PRO A 109 -14.51 19.16 7.72
CA PRO A 109 -13.91 19.92 8.81
C PRO A 109 -12.54 20.50 8.39
N THR A 110 -12.30 21.74 8.81
CA THR A 110 -11.10 22.54 8.51
C THR A 110 -10.25 22.76 9.75
N ILE A 111 -8.98 22.38 9.66
CA ILE A 111 -8.03 22.51 10.78
C ILE A 111 -7.77 23.99 11.10
N ASN A 112 -7.55 24.30 12.37
CA ASN A 112 -7.30 25.63 12.95
C ASN A 112 -8.46 26.64 12.81
N THR A 113 -9.55 26.27 12.15
CA THR A 113 -10.73 27.12 11.95
C THR A 113 -11.94 26.55 12.69
N ASP A 114 -12.22 25.26 12.50
CA ASP A 114 -13.36 24.63 13.12
C ASP A 114 -13.11 24.29 14.59
N THR A 115 -14.20 24.16 15.34
CA THR A 115 -14.17 23.92 16.77
C THR A 115 -15.03 22.74 17.16
N VAL A 116 -14.49 21.88 18.02
CA VAL A 116 -15.23 20.81 18.69
C VAL A 116 -15.78 21.36 20.00
N ASN A 117 -17.08 21.24 20.20
CA ASN A 117 -17.76 21.67 21.42
C ASN A 117 -18.60 20.53 22.02
N TYR A 118 -18.68 20.50 23.34
CA TYR A 118 -19.57 19.59 24.05
C TYR A 118 -21.00 20.16 24.06
N ASN A 119 -21.97 19.33 23.68
CA ASN A 119 -23.38 19.70 23.68
C ASN A 119 -23.99 19.49 25.06
N VAL A 120 -24.05 20.54 25.87
CA VAL A 120 -24.65 20.50 27.22
C VAL A 120 -26.15 20.19 27.24
N ALA A 121 -26.88 20.34 26.12
CA ALA A 121 -28.32 20.13 26.09
C ALA A 121 -28.70 18.66 25.87
N SER A 122 -27.87 17.91 25.15
CA SER A 122 -28.14 16.51 24.79
C SER A 122 -27.04 15.53 25.18
N GLY A 123 -25.87 16.03 25.59
CA GLY A 123 -24.73 15.22 25.98
C GLY A 123 -24.96 14.52 27.32
N ASN A 124 -24.40 13.32 27.45
CA ASN A 124 -24.49 12.47 28.62
C ASN A 124 -23.12 12.11 29.22
N LEU A 125 -22.07 12.86 28.84
CA LEU A 125 -20.75 12.72 29.42
C LEU A 125 -20.65 13.55 30.71
N PHE A 126 -19.97 13.01 31.72
CA PHE A 126 -19.65 13.71 32.96
C PHE A 126 -18.33 13.20 33.55
N TYR A 127 -17.67 14.02 34.37
CA TYR A 127 -16.46 13.58 35.05
C TYR A 127 -16.78 12.52 36.10
N ALA A 128 -16.03 11.43 36.06
CA ALA A 128 -16.10 10.35 37.03
C ALA A 128 -15.40 10.76 38.33
N VAL A 129 -15.94 11.72 39.07
CA VAL A 129 -15.55 11.95 40.47
C VAL A 129 -16.24 10.85 41.30
N ASN A 130 -15.58 9.68 41.37
CA ASN A 130 -16.07 8.41 41.91
C ASN A 130 -17.07 7.67 40.99
N ALA A 131 -16.55 7.02 39.95
CA ALA A 131 -17.27 6.08 39.10
C ALA A 131 -17.93 4.95 39.92
N THR A 132 -19.17 5.19 40.33
CA THR A 132 -20.16 4.14 40.51
C THR A 132 -21.22 4.41 39.45
N ALA A 133 -21.60 3.40 38.66
CA ALA A 133 -22.61 3.54 37.62
C ALA A 133 -23.86 4.26 38.18
N GLY A 134 -24.15 5.48 37.67
CA GLY A 134 -25.27 6.31 38.12
C GLY A 134 -24.96 7.41 39.16
N GLY A 135 -23.70 7.65 39.53
CA GLY A 135 -23.31 8.79 40.37
C GLY A 135 -23.25 10.09 39.56
N GLY A 136 -23.91 11.16 40.04
CA GLY A 136 -23.90 12.48 39.41
C GLY A 136 -22.51 13.10 39.42
N GLY A 137 -21.82 13.05 38.28
CA GLY A 137 -20.56 13.74 38.07
C GLY A 137 -20.76 15.25 37.86
N THR A 138 -19.65 15.99 37.80
CA THR A 138 -19.68 17.38 37.34
C THR A 138 -19.93 17.41 35.84
N GLU A 139 -20.89 18.24 35.41
CA GLU A 139 -21.20 18.44 33.99
C GLU A 139 -19.99 19.07 33.27
N PHE A 140 -19.81 18.70 32.00
CA PHE A 140 -18.84 19.37 31.13
C PHE A 140 -19.34 20.76 30.74
N ALA A 141 -18.41 21.72 30.64
CA ALA A 141 -18.73 23.05 30.10
C ALA A 141 -18.76 23.01 28.57
N ALA A 142 -19.72 23.70 27.95
CA ALA A 142 -19.75 23.98 26.51
C ALA A 142 -18.73 25.07 26.14
N THR A 143 -17.44 24.77 26.29
CA THR A 143 -16.37 25.64 25.78
C THR A 143 -15.80 25.01 24.52
N PRO A 144 -15.92 25.68 23.36
CA PRO A 144 -15.38 25.17 22.11
C PRO A 144 -13.85 25.09 22.17
N VAL A 145 -13.30 24.02 21.63
CA VAL A 145 -11.87 23.83 21.44
C VAL A 145 -11.59 23.78 19.94
N THR A 146 -10.61 24.55 19.48
CA THR A 146 -10.20 24.54 18.08
C THR A 146 -9.67 23.16 17.69
N LEU A 147 -10.14 22.65 16.54
CA LEU A 147 -9.61 21.45 15.93
C LEU A 147 -8.19 21.75 15.42
N THR A 148 -7.21 21.02 15.93
CA THR A 148 -5.79 21.17 15.61
C THR A 148 -5.25 19.87 14.98
N GLY A 149 -3.98 19.80 14.63
CA GLY A 149 -3.38 18.61 14.00
C GLY A 149 -3.30 18.76 12.48
N ASP A 150 -3.50 17.66 11.77
CA ASP A 150 -3.59 17.59 10.31
C ASP A 150 -4.50 16.42 9.90
N PHE A 151 -4.99 16.40 8.67
CA PHE A 151 -5.58 15.19 8.08
C PHE A 151 -4.51 14.53 7.20
N GLY A 152 -3.31 14.40 7.79
CA GLY A 152 -2.13 13.88 7.13
C GLY A 152 -1.16 14.96 6.69
N LEU A 153 0.10 14.55 6.63
CA LEU A 153 1.18 15.38 6.12
C LEU A 153 1.22 15.30 4.60
N PHE A 154 0.85 16.41 3.96
CA PHE A 154 1.50 16.71 2.69
C PHE A 154 2.99 16.89 3.01
N VAL A 155 3.84 15.91 2.71
CA VAL A 155 5.29 16.15 2.70
C VAL A 155 5.62 17.01 1.47
N ALA A 156 5.09 18.24 1.44
CA ALA A 156 5.95 19.36 1.14
C ALA A 156 6.83 19.51 2.37
N ALA A 157 8.03 18.95 2.32
CA ALA A 157 9.06 19.37 3.25
C ALA A 157 9.27 20.88 3.06
N THR A 158 8.53 21.71 3.80
CA THR A 158 8.97 23.07 4.10
C THR A 158 10.17 22.93 5.02
N VAL A 159 11.31 22.60 4.43
CA VAL A 159 12.57 23.06 4.98
C VAL A 159 12.44 24.57 4.93
N THR A 160 12.25 25.19 6.08
CA THR A 160 12.66 26.58 6.25
C THR A 160 14.18 26.56 6.08
N SER A 161 14.64 26.56 4.83
CA SER A 161 16.04 26.69 4.48
C SER A 161 16.44 28.12 4.79
N ASN A 162 16.79 28.35 6.04
CA ASN A 162 17.73 29.41 6.37
C ASN A 162 19.05 29.07 5.69
N GLY A 163 19.25 29.56 4.46
CA GLY A 163 20.57 29.64 3.82
C GLY A 163 20.62 29.11 2.40
N GLY A 164 20.51 30.03 1.43
CA GLY A 164 20.80 29.78 0.02
C GLY A 164 19.96 30.66 -0.87
N GLY A 165 20.28 31.96 -0.94
CA GLY A 165 19.56 32.88 -1.83
C GLY A 165 19.66 32.44 -3.28
N CYS A 166 18.56 31.93 -3.82
CA CYS A 166 18.36 31.87 -5.26
C CYS A 166 18.33 33.33 -5.74
N THR A 167 19.34 33.70 -6.54
CA THR A 167 19.45 35.04 -7.12
C THR A 167 18.86 35.00 -8.52
N GLY A 168 17.53 34.99 -8.62
CA GLY A 168 16.82 34.96 -9.90
C GLY A 168 15.45 34.30 -9.81
N ASP A 169 14.99 33.77 -10.94
CA ASP A 169 13.81 32.91 -11.03
C ASP A 169 14.09 31.53 -10.46
N CYS A 170 13.23 31.10 -9.53
CA CYS A 170 13.33 29.86 -8.78
C CYS A 170 12.04 29.04 -8.93
N GLU A 171 11.21 29.41 -9.89
CA GLU A 171 9.95 28.74 -10.16
C GLU A 171 10.18 27.69 -11.24
N GLU A 172 9.84 26.45 -10.92
CA GLU A 172 9.91 25.33 -11.83
C GLU A 172 8.80 25.38 -12.90
N PRO A 173 9.06 24.82 -14.10
CA PRO A 173 7.99 24.58 -15.07
C PRO A 173 6.95 23.61 -14.50
N THR A 174 5.69 23.81 -14.88
CA THR A 174 4.58 22.94 -14.45
C THR A 174 3.71 22.50 -15.62
N LEU A 175 3.14 21.30 -15.49
CA LEU A 175 2.11 20.79 -16.39
C LEU A 175 0.69 21.03 -15.85
N GLY A 176 0.54 21.61 -14.65
CA GLY A 176 -0.77 21.72 -14.00
C GLY A 176 -0.83 22.86 -12.98
N VAL A 177 -0.28 22.62 -11.80
CA VAL A 177 -0.32 23.55 -10.66
C VAL A 177 1.08 24.07 -10.32
N ASP A 178 1.16 25.30 -9.82
CA ASP A 178 2.41 25.90 -9.34
C ASP A 178 2.77 25.47 -7.91
N ASN A 179 3.81 26.09 -7.35
CA ASN A 179 4.30 25.82 -6.00
C ASN A 179 3.33 26.17 -4.89
N ASP A 180 2.41 27.11 -5.16
CA ASP A 180 1.35 27.54 -4.24
C ASP A 180 0.07 26.70 -4.43
N GLY A 181 0.08 25.70 -5.31
CA GLY A 181 -1.05 24.84 -5.61
C GLY A 181 -2.11 25.49 -6.51
N ARG A 182 -1.79 26.63 -7.13
CA ARG A 182 -2.68 27.30 -8.06
C ARG A 182 -2.58 26.66 -9.43
N ARG A 183 -3.72 26.31 -10.02
CA ARG A 183 -3.80 25.79 -11.38
C ARG A 183 -3.45 26.87 -12.41
N LEU A 184 -2.48 26.54 -13.26
CA LEU A 184 -2.00 27.36 -14.37
C LEU A 184 -2.26 26.70 -15.73
N VAL A 185 -2.36 25.38 -15.75
CA VAL A 185 -2.57 24.57 -16.95
C VAL A 185 -3.74 23.61 -16.72
N ASP A 186 -4.67 23.62 -17.67
CA ASP A 186 -5.80 22.69 -17.76
C ASP A 186 -5.50 21.65 -18.85
N ASP A 187 -5.89 20.41 -18.63
CA ASP A 187 -5.59 19.27 -19.51
C ASP A 187 -4.08 19.14 -19.80
N GLY A 188 -3.28 19.24 -18.73
CA GLY A 188 -1.82 19.22 -18.77
C GLY A 188 -1.21 18.00 -19.44
N PHE A 189 -1.89 16.85 -19.34
CA PHE A 189 -1.51 15.61 -19.97
C PHE A 189 -2.69 15.02 -20.73
N THR A 190 -2.46 14.64 -21.98
CA THR A 190 -3.43 13.96 -22.83
C THR A 190 -2.79 12.74 -23.47
N TYR A 191 -3.46 11.59 -23.40
CA TYR A 191 -2.99 10.36 -24.04
C TYR A 191 -4.12 9.70 -24.83
N ASN A 192 -3.92 9.50 -26.14
CA ASN A 192 -4.92 8.96 -27.05
C ASN A 192 -6.31 9.62 -26.87
N ASP A 193 -6.34 10.96 -26.90
CA ASP A 193 -7.53 11.81 -26.74
C ASP A 193 -8.19 11.78 -25.34
N LYS A 194 -7.51 11.20 -24.33
CA LYS A 194 -7.94 11.25 -22.93
C LYS A 194 -7.08 12.23 -22.15
N SER A 195 -7.66 13.39 -21.86
CA SER A 195 -7.01 14.47 -21.11
C SER A 195 -7.21 14.31 -19.61
N ILE A 196 -6.23 14.77 -18.84
CA ILE A 196 -6.31 14.90 -17.39
C ILE A 196 -5.61 16.18 -16.93
N ASP A 197 -6.15 16.75 -15.87
CA ASP A 197 -5.48 17.79 -15.11
C ASP A 197 -4.34 17.19 -14.31
N VAL A 198 -3.12 17.66 -14.61
CA VAL A 198 -1.92 17.19 -13.92
C VAL A 198 -1.87 17.83 -12.56
N GLU A 199 -1.63 17.00 -11.55
CA GLU A 199 -1.38 17.41 -10.19
C GLU A 199 0.12 17.50 -9.93
N ARG A 200 0.49 18.17 -8.83
CA ARG A 200 1.88 18.52 -8.54
C ARG A 200 2.81 17.31 -8.59
N TYR A 201 2.66 16.30 -7.74
CA TYR A 201 3.54 15.12 -7.78
C TYR A 201 2.82 13.87 -8.28
N PHE A 202 1.62 13.65 -7.77
CA PHE A 202 0.83 12.45 -7.99
C PHE A 202 -0.44 12.83 -8.75
N THR A 203 -0.59 12.31 -9.97
CA THR A 203 -1.81 12.49 -10.76
C THR A 203 -2.58 11.16 -10.80
N PRO A 204 -3.83 11.10 -10.29
CA PRO A 204 -4.66 9.91 -10.34
C PRO A 204 -5.18 9.67 -11.77
N TYR A 205 -4.29 9.20 -12.65
CA TYR A 205 -4.61 8.87 -14.02
C TYR A 205 -5.29 7.50 -14.09
N PRO A 206 -6.40 7.32 -14.83
CA PRO A 206 -7.03 6.02 -14.99
C PRO A 206 -6.18 5.08 -15.85
N LEU A 207 -6.27 3.78 -15.60
CA LEU A 207 -5.57 2.76 -16.39
C LEU A 207 -6.02 2.84 -17.86
N VAL A 208 -5.06 3.07 -18.77
CA VAL A 208 -5.31 3.03 -20.21
C VAL A 208 -4.65 1.81 -20.82
N THR A 209 -5.44 0.95 -21.47
CA THR A 209 -4.92 -0.20 -22.19
C THR A 209 -4.61 0.15 -23.65
N VAL A 210 -3.41 -0.21 -24.10
CA VAL A 210 -2.94 -0.06 -25.48
C VAL A 210 -2.44 -1.39 -26.03
N GLN A 211 -2.42 -1.54 -27.35
CA GLN A 211 -1.92 -2.76 -27.99
C GLN A 211 -0.54 -2.55 -28.59
N VAL A 212 0.31 -3.59 -28.49
CA VAL A 212 1.58 -3.66 -29.20
C VAL A 212 1.37 -3.47 -30.72
N GLY A 213 2.25 -2.70 -31.35
CA GLY A 213 2.21 -2.40 -32.78
C GLY A 213 1.23 -1.29 -33.19
N LYS A 214 0.47 -0.70 -32.25
CA LYS A 214 -0.38 0.47 -32.53
C LYS A 214 0.33 1.77 -32.17
N GLN A 215 0.16 2.77 -33.02
CA GLN A 215 0.64 4.12 -32.79
C GLN A 215 -0.20 4.80 -31.69
N ASN A 216 0.48 5.36 -30.70
CA ASN A 216 -0.09 6.14 -29.62
C ASN A 216 0.39 7.59 -29.70
N VAL A 217 -0.39 8.49 -29.12
CA VAL A 217 -0.13 9.92 -29.09
C VAL A 217 -0.25 10.41 -27.66
N ALA A 218 0.84 10.94 -27.12
CA ALA A 218 0.91 11.67 -25.86
C ALA A 218 1.09 13.16 -26.16
N GLU A 219 0.35 14.02 -25.47
CA GLU A 219 0.43 15.47 -25.61
C GLU A 219 0.51 16.10 -24.22
N PHE A 220 1.46 17.02 -24.05
CA PHE A 220 1.76 17.67 -22.79
C PHE A 220 1.72 19.17 -22.98
N LYS A 221 1.09 19.89 -22.05
CA LYS A 221 1.11 21.35 -21.98
C LYS A 221 2.01 21.76 -20.83
N ILE A 222 3.06 22.53 -21.13
CA ILE A 222 4.06 22.94 -20.14
C ILE A 222 4.05 24.46 -20.04
N TYR A 223 3.85 24.95 -18.82
CA TYR A 223 3.95 26.36 -18.47
C TYR A 223 5.28 26.66 -17.78
N ASP A 224 5.85 27.82 -18.08
CA ASP A 224 7.03 28.37 -17.43
C ASP A 224 6.84 29.90 -17.32
N ASN A 225 7.11 30.45 -16.14
CA ASN A 225 6.92 31.87 -15.83
C ASN A 225 7.97 32.79 -16.50
N SER A 226 9.17 32.26 -16.76
CA SER A 226 10.26 32.90 -17.49
C SER A 226 10.07 32.85 -19.01
N GLY A 227 9.14 32.04 -19.49
CA GLY A 227 8.67 31.98 -20.86
C GLY A 227 8.98 30.66 -21.56
N LEU A 228 8.26 30.40 -22.66
CA LEU A 228 8.36 29.14 -23.42
C LEU A 228 9.75 28.86 -23.99
N ASP A 229 10.58 29.90 -24.13
CA ASP A 229 11.93 29.75 -24.63
C ASP A 229 12.94 29.29 -23.56
N LYS A 230 12.51 29.19 -22.29
CA LYS A 230 13.36 28.77 -21.18
C LYS A 230 13.19 27.31 -20.81
N ILE A 231 12.12 26.65 -21.24
CA ILE A 231 11.96 25.21 -21.11
C ILE A 231 13.06 24.53 -21.92
N SER A 232 13.90 23.75 -21.22
CA SER A 232 15.14 23.20 -21.80
C SER A 232 15.12 21.68 -21.90
N HIS A 233 14.25 20.99 -21.16
CA HIS A 233 14.15 19.54 -21.20
C HIS A 233 12.77 19.06 -20.82
N PHE A 234 12.37 17.96 -21.46
CA PHE A 234 11.18 17.19 -21.17
C PHE A 234 11.52 15.71 -21.32
N GLU A 235 11.22 14.93 -20.29
CA GLU A 235 11.46 13.50 -20.23
C GLU A 235 10.14 12.78 -19.97
N LEU A 236 9.91 11.70 -20.71
CA LEU A 236 8.76 10.83 -20.59
C LEU A 236 9.23 9.38 -20.40
N ALA A 237 8.96 8.82 -19.24
CA ALA A 237 9.33 7.46 -18.86
C ALA A 237 8.11 6.56 -18.75
N PHE A 238 8.22 5.34 -19.28
CA PHE A 238 7.18 4.32 -19.22
C PHE A 238 7.61 3.13 -18.35
N GLY A 239 6.63 2.46 -17.74
CA GLY A 239 6.84 1.17 -17.09
C GLY A 239 7.63 1.23 -15.79
N LEU A 240 7.40 2.26 -14.99
CA LEU A 240 7.98 2.38 -13.65
C LEU A 240 7.24 1.48 -12.65
N ALA A 241 7.97 0.85 -11.74
CA ALA A 241 7.38 0.18 -10.59
C ALA A 241 7.01 1.19 -9.48
N GLN A 242 6.21 0.75 -8.50
CA GLN A 242 5.87 1.59 -7.36
C GLN A 242 7.14 1.97 -6.55
N GLY A 243 7.39 3.27 -6.43
CA GLY A 243 8.54 3.81 -5.71
C GLY A 243 9.83 3.94 -6.53
N GLU A 244 9.81 3.58 -7.82
CA GLU A 244 10.96 3.79 -8.71
C GLU A 244 11.02 5.24 -9.22
N SER A 245 12.24 5.77 -9.30
CA SER A 245 12.51 7.06 -9.94
C SER A 245 12.53 6.93 -11.46
N ILE A 246 12.20 8.01 -12.17
CA ILE A 246 12.20 8.09 -13.65
C ILE A 246 13.47 7.52 -14.29
N GLY A 247 14.66 7.75 -13.74
CA GLY A 247 15.92 7.23 -14.28
C GLY A 247 16.12 5.70 -14.18
N MET A 248 15.21 4.97 -13.53
CA MET A 248 15.18 3.50 -13.49
C MET A 248 14.28 2.90 -14.57
N SER A 249 13.54 3.73 -15.31
CA SER A 249 12.68 3.27 -16.39
C SER A 249 13.50 2.67 -17.54
N GLN A 250 12.97 1.60 -18.11
CA GLN A 250 13.57 0.91 -19.26
C GLN A 250 13.17 1.51 -20.61
N ALA A 251 12.29 2.51 -20.63
CA ALA A 251 11.77 3.11 -21.85
C ALA A 251 11.52 4.60 -21.65
N VAL A 252 12.51 5.41 -22.01
CA VAL A 252 12.52 6.86 -21.76
C VAL A 252 12.72 7.64 -23.04
N ILE A 253 11.83 8.60 -23.29
CA ILE A 253 11.92 9.56 -24.38
C ILE A 253 12.34 10.91 -23.80
N ASN A 254 13.51 11.37 -24.22
CA ASN A 254 14.08 12.64 -23.81
C ASN A 254 14.00 13.63 -24.95
N TRP A 255 13.41 14.80 -24.69
CA TRP A 255 13.45 15.96 -25.55
C TRP A 255 14.27 17.04 -24.85
N ASP A 256 15.32 17.50 -25.52
CA ASP A 256 16.22 18.54 -25.04
C ASP A 256 16.19 19.71 -26.01
N ARG A 257 16.28 20.91 -25.46
CA ARG A 257 16.43 22.14 -26.23
C ARG A 257 17.65 22.91 -25.76
N THR A 258 18.59 23.11 -26.67
CA THR A 258 19.78 23.90 -26.37
C THR A 258 19.44 25.38 -26.26
N PHE A 259 20.36 26.16 -25.68
CA PHE A 259 20.24 27.62 -25.59
C PHE A 259 20.07 28.29 -26.97
N ASP A 260 20.65 27.70 -28.02
CA ASP A 260 20.54 28.19 -29.40
C ASP A 260 19.18 27.83 -30.06
N GLY A 261 18.27 27.19 -29.32
CA GLY A 261 16.96 26.77 -29.80
C GLY A 261 16.99 25.50 -30.66
N ILE A 262 18.08 24.73 -30.63
CA ILE A 262 18.16 23.45 -31.34
C ILE A 262 17.51 22.38 -30.47
N GLU A 263 16.49 21.74 -31.02
CA GLU A 263 15.78 20.62 -30.39
C GLU A 263 16.44 19.29 -30.76
N THR A 264 16.65 18.44 -29.77
CA THR A 264 17.18 17.09 -29.92
C THR A 264 16.29 16.10 -29.20
N VAL A 265 16.06 14.94 -29.81
CA VAL A 265 15.34 13.83 -29.17
C VAL A 265 16.32 12.70 -28.96
N THR A 266 16.44 12.25 -27.72
CA THR A 266 17.22 11.06 -27.36
C THR A 266 16.27 9.99 -26.80
N LEU A 267 16.57 8.74 -27.10
CA LEU A 267 15.77 7.59 -26.69
C LEU A 267 16.67 6.69 -25.85
N ASP A 268 16.30 6.47 -24.59
CA ASP A 268 16.94 5.48 -23.72
C ASP A 268 15.99 4.29 -23.59
N ASP A 269 16.27 3.26 -24.38
CA ASP A 269 15.42 2.08 -24.53
C ASP A 269 16.32 0.85 -24.83
N PRO A 270 17.01 0.31 -23.81
CA PRO A 270 17.90 -0.83 -23.96
C PRO A 270 17.19 -2.09 -24.43
N GLU A 271 15.89 -2.20 -24.15
CA GLU A 271 15.04 -3.36 -24.47
C GLU A 271 14.30 -3.20 -25.81
N HIS A 272 14.50 -2.07 -26.51
CA HIS A 272 13.89 -1.75 -27.80
C HIS A 272 12.35 -1.85 -27.79
N VAL A 273 11.72 -1.43 -26.69
CA VAL A 273 10.28 -1.45 -26.46
C VAL A 273 9.55 -0.36 -27.24
N LEU A 274 10.22 0.72 -27.63
CA LEU A 274 9.66 1.86 -28.35
C LEU A 274 10.09 1.89 -29.82
N ASP A 275 9.17 2.29 -30.69
CA ASP A 275 9.40 2.46 -32.12
C ASP A 275 8.60 3.63 -32.69
N ASN A 276 9.02 4.12 -33.86
CA ASN A 276 8.42 5.27 -34.57
C ASN A 276 8.21 6.50 -33.67
N VAL A 277 9.18 6.76 -32.78
CA VAL A 277 9.15 7.91 -31.87
C VAL A 277 9.35 9.20 -32.65
N LYS A 278 8.42 10.14 -32.49
CA LYS A 278 8.50 11.48 -33.04
C LYS A 278 7.97 12.48 -32.04
N VAL A 279 8.77 13.50 -31.74
CA VAL A 279 8.41 14.62 -30.89
C VAL A 279 8.19 15.85 -31.76
N ILE A 280 7.11 16.58 -31.51
CA ILE A 280 6.78 17.85 -32.17
C ILE A 280 6.43 18.86 -31.08
N THR A 281 7.05 20.02 -31.11
CA THR A 281 6.73 21.14 -30.22
C THR A 281 5.89 22.19 -30.94
N SER A 282 4.99 22.84 -30.22
CA SER A 282 4.21 23.97 -30.73
C SER A 282 3.80 24.91 -29.60
N GLU A 283 3.45 26.15 -29.92
CA GLU A 283 2.87 27.08 -28.94
C GLU A 283 1.34 26.93 -28.91
N GLY A 284 0.76 26.90 -27.70
CA GLY A 284 -0.68 26.92 -27.49
C GLY A 284 -1.09 27.63 -26.21
N TYR A 285 -2.36 27.51 -25.85
CA TYR A 285 -2.90 28.08 -24.61
C TYR A 285 -2.88 27.05 -23.49
N CYS A 286 -2.55 27.49 -22.28
CA CYS A 286 -2.51 26.64 -21.08
C CYS A 286 -3.91 26.27 -20.61
N SER A 287 -4.90 27.12 -20.84
CA SER A 287 -6.31 26.82 -20.62
C SER A 287 -7.19 27.55 -21.63
N ASP A 288 -8.43 27.10 -21.78
CA ASP A 288 -9.40 27.73 -22.69
C ASP A 288 -9.84 29.12 -22.20
N GLU A 289 -9.75 29.38 -20.89
CA GLU A 289 -10.15 30.63 -20.26
C GLU A 289 -9.00 31.63 -20.10
N SER A 290 -7.75 31.16 -20.00
CA SER A 290 -6.58 32.03 -19.84
C SER A 290 -5.88 32.30 -21.18
N GLN A 291 -5.35 33.52 -21.33
CA GLN A 291 -4.46 33.84 -22.46
C GLN A 291 -3.01 33.42 -22.20
N THR A 292 -2.78 32.62 -21.17
CA THR A 292 -1.45 32.14 -20.80
C THR A 292 -0.96 31.16 -21.87
N LYS A 293 0.25 31.39 -22.37
CA LYS A 293 0.85 30.53 -23.38
C LYS A 293 1.58 29.35 -22.74
N CYS A 294 1.42 28.17 -23.33
CA CYS A 294 2.10 26.94 -22.96
C CYS A 294 2.89 26.38 -24.16
N LEU A 295 3.95 25.65 -23.85
CA LEU A 295 4.65 24.81 -24.81
C LEU A 295 3.89 23.48 -24.88
N ILE A 296 3.38 23.15 -26.06
CA ILE A 296 2.73 21.88 -26.33
C ILE A 296 3.78 20.92 -26.89
N VAL A 297 4.09 19.87 -26.14
CA VAL A 297 4.98 18.78 -26.57
C VAL A 297 4.13 17.59 -26.95
N LYS A 298 4.14 17.24 -28.24
CA LYS A 298 3.39 16.11 -28.79
C LYS A 298 4.34 14.99 -29.17
N ILE A 299 4.19 13.84 -28.51
CA ILE A 299 5.00 12.65 -28.70
C ILE A 299 4.13 11.57 -29.34
N THR A 300 4.52 11.11 -30.53
CA THR A 300 3.92 9.93 -31.15
C THR A 300 4.91 8.78 -31.06
N HIS A 301 4.46 7.62 -30.60
CA HIS A 301 5.30 6.43 -30.42
C HIS A 301 4.48 5.16 -30.64
N THR A 302 5.16 4.04 -30.83
CA THR A 302 4.55 2.71 -30.96
C THR A 302 5.27 1.76 -30.00
N PHE A 303 4.53 0.96 -29.24
CA PHE A 303 5.14 -0.08 -28.41
C PHE A 303 5.40 -1.34 -29.25
N ARG A 304 6.59 -1.91 -29.14
CA ARG A 304 6.98 -3.19 -29.74
C ARG A 304 6.90 -4.36 -28.77
N ALA A 305 6.94 -4.10 -27.48
CA ALA A 305 6.83 -5.12 -26.45
C ALA A 305 5.93 -4.62 -25.29
N PRO A 306 5.31 -5.53 -24.53
CA PRO A 306 4.67 -5.16 -23.28
C PRO A 306 5.71 -4.78 -22.21
N LEU A 307 5.33 -3.87 -21.31
CA LEU A 307 6.13 -3.53 -20.12
C LEU A 307 5.58 -4.28 -18.90
N ASP A 308 6.44 -4.53 -17.91
CA ASP A 308 6.05 -5.25 -16.69
C ASP A 308 5.26 -4.38 -15.71
N PHE A 309 5.49 -3.06 -15.75
CA PHE A 309 4.75 -2.08 -14.96
C PHE A 309 4.04 -1.07 -15.86
N ASN A 310 3.09 -0.35 -15.28
CA ASN A 310 2.18 0.55 -15.98
C ASN A 310 2.36 2.03 -15.59
N ILE A 311 3.15 2.36 -14.56
CA ILE A 311 3.30 3.74 -14.10
C ILE A 311 4.06 4.55 -15.15
N LEU A 312 3.56 5.76 -15.40
CA LEU A 312 4.19 6.76 -16.26
C LEU A 312 4.85 7.82 -15.37
N GLY A 313 5.99 8.35 -15.81
CA GLY A 313 6.66 9.49 -15.18
C GLY A 313 7.01 10.56 -16.21
N THR A 314 6.92 11.82 -15.81
CA THR A 314 7.42 12.96 -16.58
C THR A 314 8.36 13.80 -15.74
N ASN A 315 9.39 14.36 -16.38
CA ASN A 315 10.34 15.26 -15.74
C ASN A 315 10.61 16.45 -16.68
N VAL A 316 10.53 17.67 -16.16
CA VAL A 316 10.68 18.90 -16.94
C VAL A 316 11.61 19.83 -16.22
N TRP A 317 12.55 20.45 -16.94
CA TRP A 317 13.35 21.54 -16.35
C TRP A 317 13.52 22.74 -17.27
N ASP A 318 13.73 23.88 -16.63
CA ASP A 318 14.05 25.15 -17.30
C ASP A 318 15.57 25.30 -17.56
N ALA A 319 15.96 26.41 -18.18
CA ALA A 319 17.34 26.76 -18.49
C ALA A 319 18.19 27.00 -17.23
N LYS A 320 17.57 27.21 -16.06
CA LYS A 320 18.21 27.37 -14.76
C LYS A 320 18.27 26.08 -13.95
N ARG A 321 17.75 24.98 -14.51
CA ARG A 321 17.64 23.66 -13.88
C ARG A 321 16.68 23.61 -12.70
N ASN A 322 15.69 24.50 -12.67
CA ASN A 322 14.51 24.30 -11.85
C ASN A 322 13.73 23.16 -12.51
N ALA A 323 13.56 22.06 -11.79
CA ALA A 323 13.05 20.82 -12.32
C ALA A 323 11.82 20.36 -11.55
N TRP A 324 10.88 19.76 -12.27
CA TRP A 324 9.67 19.23 -11.69
C TRP A 324 9.32 17.86 -12.28
N GLN A 325 8.86 16.94 -11.42
CA GLN A 325 8.49 15.58 -11.79
C GLN A 325 7.04 15.27 -11.45
N ASN A 326 6.36 14.54 -12.34
CA ASN A 326 4.99 14.07 -12.12
C ASN A 326 4.90 12.57 -12.39
N TYR A 327 4.13 11.84 -11.58
CA TYR A 327 3.87 10.42 -11.70
C TYR A 327 2.37 10.13 -11.90
N TYR A 328 2.06 9.09 -12.69
CA TYR A 328 0.70 8.71 -13.06
C TYR A 328 0.46 7.22 -12.74
N ASN A 329 -0.18 6.96 -11.58
CA ASN A 329 -0.06 5.66 -10.88
C ASN A 329 -0.94 4.50 -11.37
N HIS A 330 -1.92 4.72 -12.25
CA HIS A 330 -2.47 3.60 -13.05
C HIS A 330 -1.94 3.60 -14.49
N GLY A 331 -1.39 4.72 -14.96
CA GLY A 331 -0.68 4.87 -16.23
C GLY A 331 -1.21 4.07 -17.41
N ILE A 332 -0.32 3.36 -18.11
CA ILE A 332 -0.59 2.72 -19.40
C ILE A 332 -0.20 1.24 -19.34
N GLU A 333 -1.17 0.35 -19.56
CA GLU A 333 -0.95 -1.09 -19.70
C GLU A 333 -0.85 -1.46 -21.18
N ILE A 334 0.22 -2.16 -21.54
CA ILE A 334 0.52 -2.55 -22.92
C ILE A 334 0.23 -4.04 -23.08
N MET A 335 -0.76 -4.36 -23.92
CA MET A 335 -1.20 -5.72 -24.17
C MET A 335 -0.75 -6.23 -25.54
N GLY A 336 -0.32 -7.48 -25.60
CA GLY A 336 0.01 -8.18 -26.84
C GLY A 336 1.37 -8.87 -26.79
N ASP A 337 1.64 -9.67 -27.82
CA ASP A 337 2.90 -10.37 -27.97
C ASP A 337 4.01 -9.40 -28.40
N SER A 338 5.22 -9.62 -27.90
CA SER A 338 6.39 -8.83 -28.29
C SER A 338 6.71 -9.03 -29.78
N LEU A 339 6.96 -7.92 -30.47
CA LEU A 339 7.46 -7.85 -31.84
C LEU A 339 9.00 -7.76 -31.89
N ASN A 340 9.65 -7.81 -30.73
CA ASN A 340 11.11 -7.90 -30.65
C ASN A 340 11.54 -9.35 -30.94
N PRO A 341 12.73 -9.54 -31.52
CA PRO A 341 13.29 -10.88 -31.63
C PRO A 341 13.36 -11.51 -30.23
N PRO A 342 13.08 -12.82 -30.10
CA PRO A 342 13.14 -13.49 -28.80
C PRO A 342 14.55 -13.35 -28.20
N LYS A 343 14.61 -13.18 -26.87
CA LYS A 343 15.89 -13.03 -26.18
C LYS A 343 16.66 -14.35 -26.24
N GLU A 344 17.96 -14.23 -26.46
CA GLU A 344 18.89 -15.35 -26.50
C GLU A 344 19.70 -15.38 -25.20
N HIS A 345 19.87 -16.57 -24.63
CA HIS A 345 20.64 -16.78 -23.40
C HIS A 345 21.66 -17.90 -23.59
N ASP A 346 22.89 -17.65 -23.20
CA ASP A 346 23.93 -18.67 -23.13
C ASP A 346 24.22 -19.03 -21.68
N GLY A 347 24.39 -20.32 -21.40
CA GLY A 347 24.73 -20.77 -20.07
C GLY A 347 25.30 -22.18 -20.02
N ILE A 348 25.57 -22.66 -18.80
CA ILE A 348 26.12 -24.00 -18.58
C ILE A 348 25.18 -24.76 -17.65
N ASN A 349 24.65 -25.89 -18.11
CA ASN A 349 23.87 -26.82 -17.29
C ASN A 349 24.55 -28.19 -17.30
N LYS A 350 24.87 -28.72 -16.12
CA LYS A 350 25.53 -30.04 -15.96
C LYS A 350 26.79 -30.22 -16.83
N GLY A 351 27.52 -29.14 -17.09
CA GLY A 351 28.76 -29.15 -17.89
C GLY A 351 28.56 -29.02 -19.40
N HIS A 352 27.32 -28.87 -19.89
CA HIS A 352 27.01 -28.59 -21.28
C HIS A 352 26.66 -27.11 -21.46
N ILE A 353 27.26 -26.47 -22.46
CA ILE A 353 26.88 -25.13 -22.90
C ILE A 353 25.54 -25.27 -23.62
N TYR A 354 24.57 -24.46 -23.23
CA TYR A 354 23.29 -24.35 -23.90
C TYR A 354 23.14 -22.95 -24.49
N HIS A 355 22.40 -22.87 -25.59
CA HIS A 355 21.90 -21.63 -26.19
C HIS A 355 20.38 -21.71 -26.16
N LEU A 356 19.73 -20.80 -25.44
CA LEU A 356 18.28 -20.78 -25.29
C LEU A 356 17.71 -19.60 -26.07
N THR A 357 16.62 -19.86 -26.77
CA THR A 357 15.77 -18.82 -27.32
C THR A 357 14.49 -18.76 -26.49
N GLU A 358 14.19 -17.61 -25.89
CA GLU A 358 12.96 -17.42 -25.13
C GLU A 358 11.72 -17.62 -26.01
N THR A 359 10.79 -18.44 -25.54
CA THR A 359 9.46 -18.62 -26.16
C THR A 359 8.35 -17.92 -25.37
N GLY A 360 8.65 -17.46 -24.16
CA GLY A 360 7.74 -16.67 -23.30
C GLY A 360 8.47 -16.20 -22.04
N LYS A 361 7.76 -15.49 -21.14
CA LYS A 361 8.38 -14.85 -19.96
C LYS A 361 9.27 -15.79 -19.12
N ASN A 362 8.84 -17.03 -18.90
CA ASN A 362 9.56 -18.00 -18.06
C ASN A 362 9.87 -19.30 -18.79
N THR A 363 9.79 -19.31 -20.12
CA THR A 363 9.97 -20.53 -20.92
C THR A 363 10.88 -20.26 -22.11
N ALA A 364 11.80 -21.16 -22.38
CA ALA A 364 12.72 -21.08 -23.49
C ALA A 364 12.94 -22.46 -24.12
N VAL A 365 13.50 -22.48 -25.32
CA VAL A 365 13.82 -23.71 -26.05
C VAL A 365 15.28 -23.65 -26.47
N ASP A 366 15.99 -24.77 -26.35
CA ASP A 366 17.37 -24.87 -26.84
C ASP A 366 17.47 -25.28 -28.31
N ASP A 367 18.68 -25.21 -28.89
CA ASP A 367 18.97 -25.66 -30.26
C ASP A 367 18.58 -27.12 -30.55
N PHE A 368 18.39 -27.94 -29.50
CA PHE A 368 18.03 -29.35 -29.58
C PHE A 368 16.53 -29.60 -29.41
N GLY A 369 15.73 -28.54 -29.19
CA GLY A 369 14.28 -28.61 -29.00
C GLY A 369 13.85 -29.04 -27.59
N ASN A 370 14.75 -29.05 -26.59
CA ASN A 370 14.35 -29.27 -25.21
C ASN A 370 13.72 -27.99 -24.66
N SER A 371 12.67 -28.13 -23.84
CA SER A 371 12.06 -27.00 -23.14
C SER A 371 12.78 -26.70 -21.83
N TRP A 372 12.86 -25.42 -21.50
CA TRP A 372 13.50 -24.89 -20.31
C TRP A 372 12.52 -23.96 -19.61
N SER A 373 12.48 -24.05 -18.28
CA SER A 373 11.72 -23.16 -17.42
C SER A 373 12.65 -22.31 -16.56
N LEU A 374 12.32 -21.03 -16.39
CA LEU A 374 13.05 -20.13 -15.50
C LEU A 374 12.58 -20.36 -14.06
N ASP A 375 13.47 -20.86 -13.21
CA ASP A 375 13.21 -21.13 -11.78
C ASP A 375 14.23 -20.38 -10.92
N HIS A 376 13.76 -19.48 -10.06
CA HIS A 376 14.59 -18.63 -9.18
C HIS A 376 15.76 -17.92 -9.91
N GLY A 377 15.52 -17.43 -11.13
CA GLY A 377 16.52 -16.74 -11.95
C GLY A 377 17.52 -17.65 -12.67
N LEU A 378 17.35 -18.98 -12.58
CA LEU A 378 18.17 -19.96 -13.29
C LEU A 378 17.32 -20.74 -14.28
N TRP A 379 17.79 -20.86 -15.51
CA TRP A 379 17.15 -21.70 -16.52
C TRP A 379 17.39 -23.18 -16.20
N VAL A 380 16.30 -23.92 -16.00
CA VAL A 380 16.32 -25.36 -15.72
C VAL A 380 15.63 -26.10 -16.86
N MET A 381 16.32 -27.06 -17.46
CA MET A 381 15.75 -27.92 -18.51
C MET A 381 14.62 -28.76 -17.92
N ASP A 382 13.44 -28.70 -18.54
CA ASP A 382 12.29 -29.47 -18.11
C ASP A 382 12.58 -30.96 -18.26
N TYR A 383 12.26 -31.73 -17.22
CA TYR A 383 12.47 -33.17 -17.26
C TYR A 383 11.43 -33.83 -18.16
N VAL A 384 11.80 -34.09 -19.42
CA VAL A 384 11.04 -34.99 -20.28
C VAL A 384 11.25 -36.41 -19.77
N THR A 385 10.23 -36.99 -19.12
CA THR A 385 10.24 -38.42 -18.78
C THR A 385 10.47 -39.20 -20.07
N PRO A 386 11.59 -39.93 -20.22
CA PRO A 386 11.78 -40.76 -21.40
C PRO A 386 10.64 -41.78 -21.42
N GLU A 387 9.91 -41.87 -22.54
CA GLU A 387 8.98 -42.97 -22.76
C GLU A 387 9.76 -44.27 -22.54
N LYS A 388 9.37 -45.03 -21.51
CA LYS A 388 10.00 -46.32 -21.25
C LYS A 388 9.73 -47.21 -22.46
N ILE A 389 10.81 -47.59 -23.14
CA ILE A 389 10.80 -48.60 -24.18
C ILE A 389 10.02 -49.81 -23.66
N GLN A 390 9.02 -50.25 -24.42
CA GLN A 390 8.18 -51.39 -24.04
C GLN A 390 9.07 -52.63 -23.88
N ASP A 391 9.19 -53.13 -22.65
CA ASP A 391 10.04 -54.29 -22.36
C ASP A 391 9.56 -55.50 -23.17
N THR A 392 10.48 -56.21 -23.83
CA THR A 392 10.16 -57.45 -24.58
C THR A 392 10.14 -58.69 -23.69
N SER A 393 10.33 -58.53 -22.38
CA SER A 393 10.36 -59.62 -21.41
C SER A 393 8.95 -60.02 -20.97
N SER A 394 8.79 -61.12 -20.23
CA SER A 394 7.47 -61.51 -19.73
C SER A 394 6.95 -60.48 -18.72
N ILE A 395 5.68 -60.07 -18.89
CA ILE A 395 4.94 -59.18 -17.97
C ILE A 395 4.92 -59.68 -16.51
N MET A 396 5.21 -60.96 -16.28
CA MET A 396 5.29 -61.57 -14.94
C MET A 396 6.60 -61.27 -14.20
N THR A 397 7.58 -60.66 -14.85
CA THR A 397 8.85 -60.29 -14.22
C THR A 397 8.74 -58.94 -13.53
N ARG A 398 9.30 -58.83 -12.30
CA ARG A 398 9.22 -57.60 -11.48
C ARG A 398 9.84 -56.37 -12.14
N THR A 399 10.63 -56.58 -13.19
CA THR A 399 11.35 -55.56 -13.94
C THR A 399 10.58 -55.03 -15.15
N HIS A 400 9.48 -55.65 -15.54
CA HIS A 400 8.70 -55.26 -16.71
C HIS A 400 7.84 -54.01 -16.42
N SER A 401 7.79 -53.07 -17.37
CA SER A 401 6.99 -51.83 -17.28
C SER A 401 5.54 -52.04 -16.83
N GLU A 402 4.85 -53.03 -17.40
CA GLU A 402 3.46 -53.39 -17.06
C GLU A 402 3.28 -54.31 -15.82
N PHE A 403 4.34 -54.67 -15.10
CA PHE A 403 4.24 -55.61 -13.95
C PHE A 403 3.33 -55.07 -12.83
N ALA A 404 3.33 -53.75 -12.61
CA ALA A 404 2.47 -53.12 -11.61
C ALA A 404 0.98 -53.31 -11.93
N LYS A 405 0.61 -53.16 -13.20
CA LYS A 405 -0.75 -53.37 -13.70
C LYS A 405 -1.14 -54.85 -13.58
N TYR A 406 -0.25 -55.76 -13.99
CA TYR A 406 -0.45 -57.20 -13.83
C TYR A 406 -0.69 -57.59 -12.35
N LYS A 407 0.11 -57.06 -11.42
CA LYS A 407 -0.06 -57.29 -9.98
C LYS A 407 -1.44 -56.83 -9.49
N SER A 408 -1.90 -55.65 -9.91
CA SER A 408 -3.23 -55.14 -9.55
C SER A 408 -4.32 -56.08 -10.04
N THR A 409 -4.27 -56.49 -11.31
CA THR A 409 -5.26 -57.41 -11.90
C THR A 409 -5.27 -58.77 -11.19
N GLN A 410 -4.10 -59.31 -10.80
CA GLN A 410 -4.05 -60.55 -10.02
C GLN A 410 -4.64 -60.37 -8.62
N ALA A 411 -4.43 -59.21 -7.98
CA ALA A 411 -5.05 -58.90 -6.71
C ALA A 411 -6.58 -58.80 -6.83
N ASP A 412 -7.09 -58.13 -7.86
CA ASP A 412 -8.53 -57.98 -8.11
C ASP A 412 -9.21 -59.33 -8.40
N ASN A 413 -8.54 -60.19 -9.18
CA ASN A 413 -9.00 -61.55 -9.43
C ASN A 413 -9.03 -62.38 -8.13
N ALA A 414 -7.99 -62.26 -7.31
CA ALA A 414 -7.93 -62.97 -6.02
C ALA A 414 -9.00 -62.47 -5.03
N ILE A 415 -9.24 -61.15 -4.99
CA ILE A 415 -10.30 -60.52 -4.19
C ILE A 415 -11.67 -61.02 -4.63
N SER A 416 -11.91 -61.06 -5.94
CA SER A 416 -13.17 -61.55 -6.51
C SER A 416 -13.40 -63.02 -6.15
N TYR A 417 -12.38 -63.86 -6.29
CA TYR A 417 -12.45 -65.28 -5.89
C TYR A 417 -12.62 -65.47 -4.37
N LEU A 418 -11.98 -64.62 -3.56
CA LEU A 418 -12.12 -64.63 -2.10
C LEU A 418 -13.55 -64.28 -1.67
N LEU A 419 -14.18 -63.29 -2.32
CA LEU A 419 -15.56 -62.89 -2.04
C LEU A 419 -16.59 -63.95 -2.44
N GLU A 420 -16.33 -64.73 -3.50
CA GLU A 420 -17.16 -65.88 -3.86
C GLU A 420 -17.13 -66.97 -2.78
N LEU A 421 -15.96 -67.23 -2.20
CA LEU A 421 -15.79 -68.24 -1.15
C LEU A 421 -16.24 -67.75 0.24
N CYS A 422 -16.07 -66.46 0.52
CA CYS A 422 -16.33 -65.86 1.81
C CYS A 422 -16.77 -64.40 1.66
N PRO A 423 -18.09 -64.14 1.52
CA PRO A 423 -18.62 -62.79 1.36
C PRO A 423 -18.32 -61.85 2.53
N SER A 424 -18.06 -62.41 3.72
CA SER A 424 -17.73 -61.65 4.94
C SER A 424 -16.22 -61.49 5.19
N CYS A 425 -15.34 -62.07 4.37
CA CYS A 425 -13.89 -62.04 4.61
C CYS A 425 -13.22 -60.69 4.30
N LEU A 426 -13.91 -59.79 3.61
CA LEU A 426 -13.47 -58.40 3.39
C LEU A 426 -14.19 -57.39 4.28
N SER A 427 -15.08 -57.85 5.18
CA SER A 427 -15.61 -56.98 6.22
C SER A 427 -14.42 -56.54 7.09
N PRO A 428 -14.22 -55.24 7.37
CA PRO A 428 -13.25 -54.84 8.36
C PRO A 428 -13.62 -55.57 9.65
N TYR A 429 -12.70 -56.39 10.16
CA TYR A 429 -12.84 -57.02 11.46
C TYR A 429 -13.02 -55.89 12.48
N ALA A 430 -14.26 -55.64 12.92
CA ALA A 430 -14.57 -54.63 13.91
C ALA A 430 -13.81 -54.88 15.23
N ASP A 431 -13.32 -56.09 15.44
CA ASP A 431 -12.59 -56.53 16.63
C ASP A 431 -11.09 -56.16 16.62
N PHE A 432 -10.54 -55.62 15.52
CA PHE A 432 -9.12 -55.24 15.49
C PHE A 432 -8.81 -53.97 16.30
N GLU A 433 -9.75 -53.03 16.42
CA GLU A 433 -9.55 -51.85 17.29
C GLU A 433 -9.55 -52.22 18.78
N ASP A 434 -10.36 -53.19 19.18
CA ASP A 434 -10.38 -53.70 20.56
C ASP A 434 -9.13 -54.52 20.93
N SER A 435 -8.44 -55.08 19.93
CA SER A 435 -7.23 -55.87 20.14
C SER A 435 -6.02 -55.01 20.53
N PHE A 436 -5.97 -53.76 20.08
CA PHE A 436 -4.87 -52.82 20.39
C PHE A 436 -5.20 -51.81 21.50
N SER A 437 -6.46 -51.72 21.93
CA SER A 437 -6.89 -50.78 22.98
C SER A 437 -6.41 -51.16 24.39
N TYR A 438 -6.02 -52.41 24.60
CA TYR A 438 -5.49 -52.89 25.89
C TYR A 438 -3.99 -52.59 26.10
N ASP A 439 -3.21 -52.41 25.03
CA ASP A 439 -1.75 -52.23 25.13
C ASP A 439 -1.27 -50.78 25.04
N TYR A 440 -2.10 -49.84 24.56
CA TYR A 440 -1.74 -48.42 24.50
C TYR A 440 -2.85 -47.53 25.07
N PRO A 441 -2.56 -46.64 26.04
CA PRO A 441 -3.55 -45.70 26.55
C PRO A 441 -4.06 -44.81 25.41
N LYS A 442 -5.33 -44.38 25.52
CA LYS A 442 -6.02 -43.47 24.59
C LYS A 442 -5.05 -42.43 24.03
N ARG A 443 -4.93 -42.36 22.70
CA ARG A 443 -4.24 -41.27 22.00
C ARG A 443 -4.80 -39.95 22.54
N MET A 444 -4.00 -39.24 23.32
CA MET A 444 -4.30 -37.84 23.65
C MET A 444 -4.02 -37.04 22.39
N ASP A 445 -5.04 -36.30 21.94
CA ASP A 445 -4.86 -35.40 20.82
C ASP A 445 -3.99 -34.23 21.29
N LYS A 446 -2.85 -34.04 20.64
CA LYS A 446 -1.85 -33.03 21.04
C LYS A 446 -2.37 -31.61 20.83
N SER A 447 -3.44 -31.45 20.04
CA SER A 447 -4.16 -30.21 19.81
C SER A 447 -4.86 -29.67 21.06
N ASP A 448 -5.24 -30.52 22.01
CA ASP A 448 -6.13 -30.13 23.10
C ASP A 448 -5.38 -29.67 24.35
N MET A 449 -4.04 -29.72 24.33
CA MET A 449 -3.19 -29.37 25.46
C MET A 449 -2.32 -28.14 25.12
N PRO A 450 -2.66 -26.94 25.61
CA PRO A 450 -1.97 -25.69 25.29
C PRO A 450 -0.46 -25.73 25.60
N LEU A 451 -0.08 -26.47 26.64
CA LEU A 451 1.32 -26.64 27.03
C LEU A 451 2.12 -27.47 26.01
N ILE A 452 1.49 -28.47 25.39
CA ILE A 452 2.13 -29.32 24.37
C ILE A 452 2.24 -28.55 23.06
N GLN A 453 1.24 -27.74 22.70
CA GLN A 453 1.33 -26.85 21.55
C GLN A 453 2.48 -25.86 21.69
N LYS A 454 2.64 -25.27 22.88
CA LYS A 454 3.77 -24.37 23.16
C LYS A 454 5.11 -25.08 23.02
N LEU A 455 5.27 -26.27 23.60
CA LEU A 455 6.50 -27.06 23.48
C LEU A 455 6.81 -27.46 22.03
N LEU A 456 5.79 -27.79 21.24
CA LEU A 456 5.97 -28.11 19.81
C LEU A 456 6.37 -26.88 19.00
N SER A 457 5.80 -25.71 19.31
CA SER A 457 6.18 -24.44 18.69
C SER A 457 7.62 -24.07 19.03
N ASP A 458 8.00 -24.19 20.30
CA ASP A 458 9.36 -23.88 20.76
C ASP A 458 10.40 -24.81 20.10
N GLU A 459 10.09 -26.10 19.95
CA GLU A 459 10.98 -27.07 19.28
C GLU A 459 11.07 -26.83 17.77
N ALA A 460 9.99 -26.35 17.14
CA ALA A 460 10.00 -26.00 15.72
C ALA A 460 10.93 -24.81 15.43
N ILE A 461 10.89 -23.77 16.28
CA ILE A 461 11.79 -22.62 16.22
C ILE A 461 13.24 -23.08 16.37
N LEU A 462 13.51 -23.97 17.33
CA LEU A 462 14.87 -24.48 17.59
C LEU A 462 15.41 -25.34 16.44
N ALA A 463 14.52 -26.05 15.73
CA ALA A 463 14.87 -26.79 14.52
C ALA A 463 15.22 -25.85 13.36
N GLU A 464 14.49 -24.75 13.20
CA GLU A 464 14.73 -23.73 12.18
C GLU A 464 16.08 -23.03 12.40
N GLU A 465 16.39 -22.63 13.63
CA GLU A 465 17.69 -22.06 13.99
C GLU A 465 18.86 -23.00 13.68
N LYS A 466 18.72 -24.29 13.97
CA LYS A 466 19.74 -25.29 13.63
C LYS A 466 19.91 -25.48 12.13
N LEU A 467 18.83 -25.37 11.37
CA LEU A 467 18.85 -25.50 9.93
C LEU A 467 19.56 -24.30 9.29
N LEU A 468 19.34 -23.09 9.79
CA LEU A 468 20.07 -21.88 9.41
C LEU A 468 21.57 -22.00 9.73
N GLN A 469 21.94 -22.47 10.94
CA GLN A 469 23.34 -22.70 11.30
C GLN A 469 24.03 -23.72 10.38
N LEU A 470 23.34 -24.81 10.03
CA LEU A 470 23.83 -25.78 9.05
C LEU A 470 24.00 -25.15 7.67
N PHE A 471 23.07 -24.28 7.26
CA PHE A 471 23.12 -23.61 5.97
C PHE A 471 24.31 -22.64 5.87
N GLU A 472 24.54 -21.82 6.91
CA GLU A 472 25.71 -20.94 7.01
C GLU A 472 27.03 -21.72 6.99
N GLN A 473 27.07 -22.89 7.65
CA GLN A 473 28.26 -23.74 7.68
C GLN A 473 28.55 -24.39 6.30
N ILE A 474 27.52 -24.73 5.54
CA ILE A 474 27.64 -25.35 4.22
C ILE A 474 27.94 -24.29 3.14
N TYR A 475 27.46 -23.04 3.31
CA TYR A 475 27.57 -21.96 2.32
C TYR A 475 28.14 -20.65 2.91
N PRO A 476 29.40 -20.62 3.38
CA PRO A 476 29.93 -19.50 4.17
C PRO A 476 30.17 -18.18 3.40
N ASN A 477 29.96 -18.14 2.08
CA ASN A 477 30.28 -16.98 1.23
C ASN A 477 29.08 -16.46 0.39
N MET A 478 27.86 -16.90 0.65
CA MET A 478 26.67 -16.24 0.06
C MET A 478 26.25 -15.09 0.97
N VAL A 479 26.80 -13.90 0.71
CA VAL A 479 26.20 -12.65 1.16
C VAL A 479 25.01 -12.41 0.24
N PHE A 480 23.80 -12.55 0.77
CA PHE A 480 22.60 -12.06 0.11
C PHE A 480 22.52 -10.57 0.42
N ASP A 481 22.78 -9.73 -0.59
CA ASP A 481 22.33 -8.34 -0.61
C ASP A 481 20.82 -8.29 -0.87
#